data_AF-A0A1I3Y116-F1
#
_entry.id   AF-A0A1I3Y116-F1
#
_cell.length_a   1.000
_cell.length_b   1.000
_cell.length_c   1.000
_cell.angle_alpha   90.00
_cell.angle_beta   90.00
_cell.angle_gamma   90.00
#
_symmetry.space_group_name_H-M   'P 1'
#
loop_
_entity.id
_entity.type
_entity.pdbx_description
1 polymer ?
#
loop_
_entity_poly.entity_id
_entity_poly.type
_entity_poly.pdbx_seq_one_letter_code
_entity_poly.pdbx_strand_id
1 'polypeptide(L)'
;MIRALSVLLALAASSLPAIAQQPPACGPQRAGTVACMSGKLCECRYERGGSITGVQSGHRWDCGILRPSCGEALAAPTLPNQQMSPMPFQPQILIDPRQPRGGYPYR
;
A
#
# COMPACT_ATOMS: atom_id res chain seq x y z
N MET A 1 -28.65 32.01 -39.35
CA MET A 1 -29.06 30.89 -38.47
C MET A 1 -28.12 29.68 -38.54
N ILE A 2 -27.57 29.32 -39.71
CA ILE A 2 -26.67 28.16 -39.87
C ILE A 2 -25.34 28.27 -39.08
N ARG A 3 -24.74 29.48 -38.97
CA ARG A 3 -23.48 29.68 -38.22
C ARG A 3 -23.57 29.41 -36.71
N ALA A 4 -24.71 29.68 -36.10
CA ALA A 4 -24.91 29.42 -34.67
C ALA A 4 -24.96 27.92 -34.38
N LEU A 5 -25.54 27.14 -35.31
CA LEU A 5 -25.64 25.69 -35.21
C LEU A 5 -24.25 25.02 -35.22
N SER A 6 -23.33 25.54 -36.04
CA SER A 6 -21.96 25.02 -36.14
C SER A 6 -21.15 25.20 -34.86
N VAL A 7 -21.36 26.31 -34.15
CA VAL A 7 -20.68 26.60 -32.88
C VAL A 7 -21.21 25.71 -31.77
N LEU A 8 -22.54 25.51 -31.67
CA LEU A 8 -23.14 24.60 -30.70
C LEU A 8 -22.71 23.14 -30.91
N LEU A 9 -22.57 22.69 -32.16
CA LEU A 9 -22.11 21.34 -32.46
C LEU A 9 -20.63 21.12 -32.07
N ALA A 10 -19.79 22.14 -32.21
CA ALA A 10 -18.37 22.08 -31.85
C ALA A 10 -18.16 22.04 -30.32
N LEU A 11 -18.98 22.76 -29.54
CA LEU A 11 -18.89 22.71 -28.07
C LEU A 11 -19.33 21.34 -27.52
N ALA A 12 -20.35 20.71 -28.12
CA ALA A 12 -20.83 19.39 -27.67
C ALA A 12 -19.81 18.26 -27.90
N ALA A 13 -18.87 18.41 -28.83
CA ALA A 13 -17.85 17.40 -29.11
C ALA A 13 -16.71 17.35 -28.07
N SER A 14 -16.63 18.33 -27.16
CA SER A 14 -15.54 18.43 -26.19
C SER A 14 -15.80 17.70 -24.86
N SER A 15 -17.00 17.16 -24.64
CA SER A 15 -17.35 16.37 -23.45
C SER A 15 -17.08 14.87 -23.66
N LEU A 16 -15.86 14.51 -24.06
CA LEU A 16 -15.44 13.11 -24.05
C LEU A 16 -15.10 12.72 -22.61
N PRO A 17 -15.76 11.69 -22.03
CA PRO A 17 -15.38 11.22 -20.71
C PRO A 17 -13.94 10.71 -20.78
N ALA A 18 -13.11 11.12 -19.82
CA ALA A 18 -11.77 10.58 -19.67
C ALA A 18 -11.90 9.08 -19.38
N ILE A 19 -11.61 8.25 -20.40
CA ILE A 19 -11.54 6.80 -20.23
C ILE A 19 -10.40 6.55 -19.26
N ALA A 20 -10.73 6.14 -18.03
CA ALA A 20 -9.76 5.74 -17.03
C ALA A 20 -8.95 4.56 -17.62
N GLN A 21 -7.70 4.82 -18.00
CA GLN A 21 -6.82 3.79 -18.52
C GLN A 21 -6.67 2.71 -17.45
N GLN A 22 -6.94 1.45 -17.81
CA GLN A 22 -6.77 0.35 -16.88
C GLN A 22 -5.33 0.34 -16.38
N PRO A 23 -5.12 0.26 -15.04
CA PRO A 23 -3.80 0.29 -14.48
C PRO A 23 -2.97 -0.84 -15.08
N PRO A 24 -1.71 -0.58 -15.46
CA PRO A 24 -0.89 -1.59 -16.08
C PRO A 24 -0.70 -2.78 -15.13
N ALA A 25 -0.54 -3.98 -15.71
CA ALA A 25 -0.33 -5.18 -14.92
C ALA A 25 0.87 -5.02 -13.99
N CYS A 26 0.68 -5.37 -12.71
CA CYS A 26 1.74 -5.44 -11.73
C CYS A 26 2.59 -6.68 -12.02
N GLY A 27 3.87 -6.43 -12.34
CA GLY A 27 4.84 -7.45 -12.69
C GLY A 27 6.20 -7.08 -12.11
N PRO A 28 7.22 -7.95 -12.25
CA PRO A 28 8.54 -7.73 -11.65
C PRO A 28 9.18 -6.41 -12.11
N GLN A 29 8.94 -5.99 -13.35
CA GLN A 29 9.44 -4.71 -13.90
C GLN A 29 8.86 -3.48 -13.20
N ARG A 30 7.77 -3.63 -12.46
CA ARG A 30 7.05 -2.56 -11.75
C ARG A 30 7.09 -2.71 -10.23
N ALA A 31 7.87 -3.66 -9.71
CA ALA A 31 8.00 -3.84 -8.27
C ALA A 31 8.44 -2.52 -7.59
N GLY A 32 7.76 -2.12 -6.54
CA GLY A 32 7.98 -0.87 -5.80
C GLY A 32 7.38 0.38 -6.45
N THR A 33 6.79 0.28 -7.64
CA THR A 33 6.08 1.43 -8.24
C THR A 33 4.72 1.65 -7.60
N VAL A 34 4.27 2.90 -7.60
CA VAL A 34 2.96 3.30 -7.07
C VAL A 34 2.05 3.81 -8.18
N ALA A 35 0.76 3.50 -8.07
CA ALA A 35 -0.27 3.97 -8.98
C ALA A 35 -1.54 4.34 -8.23
N CYS A 36 -2.23 5.39 -8.70
CA CYS A 36 -3.53 5.76 -8.15
C CYS A 36 -4.62 4.85 -8.71
N MET A 37 -5.26 4.05 -7.86
CA MET A 37 -6.38 3.19 -8.22
C MET A 37 -7.48 3.33 -7.18
N SER A 38 -8.72 3.59 -7.64
CA SER A 38 -9.87 3.76 -6.75
C SER A 38 -9.66 4.81 -5.65
N GLY A 39 -8.92 5.89 -5.97
CA GLY A 39 -8.59 6.96 -5.02
C GLY A 39 -7.57 6.58 -3.95
N LYS A 40 -6.89 5.44 -4.07
CA LYS A 40 -5.83 4.98 -3.17
C LYS A 40 -4.49 4.88 -3.91
N LEU A 41 -3.40 5.21 -3.21
CA LEU A 41 -2.06 5.07 -3.72
C LEU A 41 -1.58 3.63 -3.51
N CYS A 42 -1.80 2.78 -4.49
CA CYS A 42 -1.44 1.37 -4.38
C CYS A 42 -0.01 1.12 -4.83
N GLU A 43 0.65 0.14 -4.22
CA GLU A 43 2.03 -0.25 -4.52
C GLU A 43 2.07 -1.62 -5.21
N CYS A 44 2.88 -1.77 -6.26
CA CYS A 44 3.10 -3.08 -6.88
C CYS A 44 4.16 -3.83 -6.09
N ARG A 45 3.78 -4.91 -5.41
CA ARG A 45 4.69 -5.71 -4.57
C ARG A 45 4.55 -7.20 -4.82
N TYR A 46 5.59 -7.95 -4.46
CA TYR A 46 5.50 -9.40 -4.43
C TYR A 46 4.74 -9.86 -3.18
N GLU A 47 3.64 -10.58 -3.38
CA GLU A 47 2.92 -11.25 -2.32
C GLU A 47 3.27 -12.74 -2.31
N ARG A 48 3.62 -13.24 -1.12
CA ARG A 48 3.76 -14.68 -0.92
C ARG A 48 2.38 -15.28 -0.77
N GLY A 49 2.10 -16.24 -1.65
CA GLY A 49 0.94 -17.10 -1.55
C GLY A 49 1.04 -18.07 -0.38
N GLY A 50 -0.01 -18.86 -0.20
CA GLY A 50 -0.10 -19.87 0.84
C GLY A 50 -0.80 -21.12 0.33
N SER A 51 -0.29 -22.29 0.67
CA SER A 51 -0.90 -23.57 0.29
C SER A 51 -2.27 -23.78 0.95
N ILE A 52 -2.46 -23.29 2.18
CA ILE A 52 -3.72 -23.38 2.92
C ILE A 52 -4.84 -22.60 2.22
N THR A 53 -4.53 -21.42 1.68
CA THR A 53 -5.51 -20.56 1.01
C THR A 53 -5.63 -20.84 -0.49
N GLY A 54 -4.75 -21.67 -1.05
CA GLY A 54 -4.64 -21.90 -2.50
C GLY A 54 -4.17 -20.67 -3.29
N VAL A 55 -3.73 -19.61 -2.61
CA VAL A 55 -3.29 -18.38 -3.27
C VAL A 55 -1.88 -18.60 -3.79
N GLN A 56 -1.68 -18.37 -5.10
CA GLN A 56 -0.37 -18.39 -5.73
C GLN A 56 0.41 -17.12 -5.43
N SER A 57 1.71 -17.29 -5.16
CA SER A 57 2.66 -16.18 -5.02
C SER A 57 2.81 -15.40 -6.33
N GLY A 58 3.01 -14.10 -6.25
CA GLY A 58 3.16 -13.26 -7.44
C GLY A 58 3.16 -11.77 -7.15
N HIS A 59 3.37 -10.97 -8.19
CA HIS A 59 3.28 -9.52 -8.09
C HIS A 59 1.82 -9.07 -8.15
N ARG A 60 1.38 -8.28 -7.17
CA ARG A 60 0.02 -7.75 -7.06
C ARG A 60 0.04 -6.31 -6.57
N TRP A 61 -1.02 -5.58 -6.93
CA TRP A 61 -1.25 -4.23 -6.43
C TRP A 61 -1.77 -4.31 -4.98
N ASP A 62 -1.00 -3.78 -4.05
CA ASP A 62 -1.40 -3.58 -2.66
C ASP A 62 -2.12 -2.24 -2.52
N CYS A 63 -3.45 -2.30 -2.52
CA CYS A 63 -4.36 -1.19 -2.26
C CYS A 63 -4.96 -1.28 -0.85
N GLY A 64 -4.27 -1.91 0.10
CA GLY A 64 -4.79 -2.16 1.45
C GLY A 64 -5.24 -0.89 2.17
N ILE A 65 -6.05 -1.04 3.22
CA ILE A 65 -6.67 0.09 3.94
C ILE A 65 -5.67 1.10 4.53
N LEU A 66 -4.43 0.67 4.76
CA LEU A 66 -3.35 1.50 5.26
C LEU A 66 -2.66 2.33 4.17
N ARG A 67 -3.02 2.15 2.90
CA ARG A 67 -2.51 2.98 1.80
C ARG A 67 -3.21 4.35 1.83
N PRO A 68 -2.45 5.45 1.66
CA PRO A 68 -3.01 6.80 1.66
C PRO A 68 -3.90 7.02 0.43
N SER A 69 -4.72 8.07 0.46
CA SER A 69 -5.45 8.47 -0.74
C SER A 69 -4.52 9.13 -1.75
N CYS A 70 -4.90 9.12 -3.02
CA CYS A 70 -4.12 9.81 -4.04
C CYS A 70 -4.09 11.31 -3.79
N GLY A 71 -2.92 11.93 -3.93
CA GLY A 71 -2.77 13.37 -3.77
C GLY A 71 -2.72 13.87 -2.32
N GLU A 72 -2.89 13.00 -1.32
CA GLU A 72 -2.50 13.33 0.05
C GLU A 72 -0.98 13.39 0.12
N ALA A 73 -0.44 14.56 0.51
CA ALA A 73 0.95 14.63 0.94
C ALA A 73 1.10 13.70 2.14
N LEU A 74 1.99 12.70 2.05
CA LEU A 74 2.35 11.85 3.18
C LEU A 74 2.67 12.79 4.34
N ALA A 75 1.84 12.79 5.38
CA ALA A 75 2.13 13.58 6.57
C ALA A 75 3.53 13.16 7.01
N ALA A 76 4.46 14.12 7.03
CA ALA A 76 5.80 13.85 7.53
C ALA A 76 5.64 13.18 8.88
N PRO A 77 6.39 12.10 9.17
CA PRO A 77 6.31 11.46 10.47
C PRO A 77 6.51 12.56 11.51
N THR A 78 5.46 12.84 12.28
CA THR A 78 5.58 13.71 13.44
C THR A 78 6.46 12.93 14.38
N LEU A 79 7.77 13.21 14.35
CA LEU A 79 8.67 12.78 15.41
C LEU A 79 8.11 13.46 16.66
N PRO A 80 7.46 12.73 17.59
CA PRO A 80 7.13 13.33 18.86
C PRO A 80 8.46 13.79 19.45
N ASN A 81 8.47 15.06 19.83
CA ASN A 81 9.58 15.78 20.41
C ASN A 81 10.58 14.84 21.13
N GLN A 82 11.86 14.93 20.78
CA GLN A 82 12.96 14.14 21.33
C GLN A 82 13.24 14.44 22.82
N GLN A 83 12.21 14.46 23.67
CA GLN A 83 12.37 14.26 25.09
C GLN A 83 12.60 12.78 25.32
N MET A 84 13.86 12.41 25.10
CA MET A 84 14.45 11.19 25.59
C MET A 84 14.34 11.23 27.12
N SER A 85 13.24 10.72 27.66
CA SER A 85 13.21 10.33 29.07
C SER A 85 14.26 9.24 29.26
N PRO A 86 15.15 9.35 30.27
CA PRO A 86 16.09 8.28 30.55
C PRO A 86 15.28 7.01 30.89
N MET A 87 15.33 6.03 30.00
CA MET A 87 14.76 4.71 30.26
C MET A 87 15.45 4.15 31.51
N PRO A 88 14.70 3.66 32.51
CA PRO A 88 15.32 2.93 33.62
C PRO A 88 16.04 1.72 33.03
N PHE A 89 17.28 1.50 33.50
CA PHE A 89 18.09 0.34 33.15
C PHE A 89 17.25 -0.93 33.29
N GLN A 90 16.98 -1.59 32.16
CA GLN A 90 16.37 -2.90 32.17
C GLN A 90 17.46 -3.90 32.59
N PRO A 91 17.26 -4.72 33.63
CA PRO A 91 18.22 -5.78 33.95
C PRO A 91 18.30 -6.70 32.73
N GLN A 92 19.51 -6.88 32.21
CA GLN A 92 19.78 -7.80 31.11
C GLN A 92 19.37 -9.19 31.58
N ILE A 93 18.27 -9.73 31.06
CA ILE A 93 17.90 -11.13 31.29
C ILE A 93 18.97 -11.96 30.58
N LEU A 94 19.95 -12.45 31.33
CA LEU A 94 20.91 -13.42 30.84
C LEU A 94 20.16 -14.73 30.61
N ILE A 95 19.81 -14.98 29.34
CA ILE A 95 19.25 -16.27 28.93
C ILE A 95 20.41 -17.27 28.97
N ASP A 96 20.44 -18.14 29.98
CA ASP A 96 21.37 -19.26 30.04
C ASP A 96 21.01 -20.26 28.92
N PRO A 97 21.91 -20.48 27.91
CA PRO A 97 21.68 -21.43 26.84
C PRO A 97 21.54 -22.88 27.32
N ARG A 98 21.94 -23.19 28.56
CA ARG A 98 21.81 -24.52 29.17
C ARG A 98 20.49 -24.74 29.90
N GLN A 99 19.64 -23.72 30.00
CA GLN A 99 18.35 -23.88 30.66
C GLN A 99 17.42 -24.76 29.80
N PRO A 100 17.00 -25.95 30.28
CA PRO A 100 16.05 -26.76 29.56
C PRO A 100 14.75 -25.98 29.44
N ARG A 101 14.21 -25.85 28.22
CA ARG A 101 12.84 -25.39 28.01
C ARG A 101 11.93 -26.36 28.78
N GLY A 102 11.41 -25.93 29.93
CA GLY A 102 10.52 -26.73 30.75
C GLY A 102 9.33 -27.16 29.91
N GLY A 103 9.31 -28.44 29.52
CA GLY A 103 8.15 -29.08 28.92
C GLY A 103 7.15 -29.37 30.01
N TYR A 104 5.90 -28.94 29.83
CA TYR A 104 4.80 -29.38 30.68
C TYR A 104 4.60 -30.89 30.48
N PRO A 105 4.61 -31.71 31.56
CA PRO A 105 4.25 -33.11 31.41
C PRO A 105 2.72 -33.20 31.25
N TYR A 106 2.27 -33.64 30.09
CA TYR A 106 0.94 -34.23 29.96
C TYR A 106 1.01 -35.64 30.54
N ARG A 107 0.45 -35.82 31.74
CA ARG A 107 0.05 -37.12 32.27
C ARG A 107 -1.25 -36.99 33.05
#